data_AF-A0A5J5PLC2-F1
#
_entry.id   AF-A0A5J5PLC2-F1
#
_cell.length_a   1.000
_cell.length_b   1.000
_cell.length_c   1.000
_cell.angle_alpha   90.00
_cell.angle_beta   90.00
_cell.angle_gamma   90.00
#
_symmetry.space_group_name_H-M   'P 1'
#
loop_
_entity.id
_entity.type
_entity.pdbx_description
1 polymer ?
#
loop_
_entity_poly.entity_id
_entity_poly.type
_entity_poly.pdbx_seq_one_letter_code
_entity_poly.pdbx_strand_id
1 'polypeptide(L)'
;MSSTEEGGGAVGAVSTDQTIIDNNTNNDYVGIDMDVRLSSLEEANLRSLDKALDGGLRKLAAKPLIRKVPPALRRNEDFKKYFTPKVISIGPFHYGDPSLYQSKEIKLKLAAHFVKNIGVDKDSLYRNMKKEIDGLRKCYDPQELEKTGYDNRELAWMFFVDGCAILQAVYMRYDDDDDDDDDDDDDDDGKLFIKNDLLTFVYSDLFLLENQLPFRVLELLTSPRKNGEKFMSAIQRFIDETVINPGLGR
;
A
#
# COMPACT_ATOMS: atom_id res chain seq x y z
N MET A 1 -24.95 -80.35 1.95
CA MET A 1 -25.89 -80.40 0.80
C MET A 1 -25.38 -79.36 -0.19
N SER A 2 -24.72 -79.80 -1.27
CA SER A 2 -25.36 -80.16 -2.56
C SER A 2 -25.71 -78.89 -3.34
N SER A 3 -25.36 -78.66 -4.60
CA SER A 3 -24.62 -79.44 -5.61
C SER A 3 -24.27 -78.51 -6.78
N THR A 4 -23.28 -78.95 -7.54
CA THR A 4 -22.97 -78.70 -8.96
C THR A 4 -24.11 -78.23 -9.86
N GLU A 5 -23.78 -77.39 -10.87
CA GLU A 5 -23.91 -77.82 -12.27
C GLU A 5 -22.99 -77.05 -13.23
N GLU A 6 -22.44 -77.83 -14.16
CA GLU A 6 -21.60 -77.46 -15.29
C GLU A 6 -22.41 -76.78 -16.41
N GLY A 7 -21.72 -76.04 -17.27
CA GLY A 7 -22.26 -75.57 -18.54
C GLY A 7 -21.17 -75.03 -19.43
N GLY A 8 -20.47 -75.93 -20.13
CA GLY A 8 -19.46 -75.58 -21.13
C GLY A 8 -20.06 -74.88 -22.36
N GLY A 9 -19.29 -73.95 -22.91
CA GLY A 9 -19.53 -73.33 -24.21
C GLY A 9 -18.22 -72.78 -24.75
N ALA A 10 -17.67 -73.46 -25.73
CA ALA A 10 -16.40 -73.12 -26.35
C ALA A 10 -16.56 -72.09 -27.48
N VAL A 11 -15.41 -71.47 -27.79
CA VAL A 11 -14.98 -70.88 -29.06
C VAL A 11 -15.32 -69.40 -29.30
N GLY A 12 -14.24 -68.61 -29.36
CA GLY A 12 -14.24 -67.25 -29.89
C GLY A 12 -13.03 -66.48 -29.40
N ALA A 13 -11.82 -66.83 -29.84
CA ALA A 13 -10.65 -65.99 -29.65
C ALA A 13 -10.89 -64.67 -30.38
N VAL A 14 -11.28 -63.63 -29.65
CA VAL A 14 -11.34 -62.26 -30.16
C VAL A 14 -9.93 -61.73 -30.15
N SER A 15 -9.36 -61.59 -31.35
CA SER A 15 -8.13 -60.84 -31.59
C SER A 15 -8.31 -59.43 -31.01
N THR A 16 -7.60 -59.12 -29.95
CA THR A 16 -7.35 -57.74 -29.55
C THR A 16 -6.41 -57.13 -30.58
N ASP A 17 -6.97 -56.68 -31.70
CA ASP A 17 -6.34 -55.67 -32.53
C ASP A 17 -6.28 -54.39 -31.69
N GLN A 18 -5.21 -54.29 -30.90
CA GLN A 18 -4.76 -53.04 -30.34
C GLN A 18 -4.37 -52.19 -31.55
N THR A 19 -5.31 -51.39 -32.06
CA THR A 19 -4.97 -50.30 -32.95
C THR A 19 -4.03 -49.40 -32.16
N ILE A 20 -2.74 -49.55 -32.44
CA ILE A 20 -1.75 -48.53 -32.15
C ILE A 20 -2.27 -47.32 -32.92
N ILE A 21 -2.92 -46.40 -32.21
CA ILE A 21 -3.08 -45.05 -32.70
C ILE A 21 -1.66 -44.51 -32.74
N ASP A 22 -1.03 -44.64 -33.89
CA ASP A 22 0.14 -43.86 -34.22
C ASP A 22 -0.30 -42.40 -34.08
N ASN A 23 0.00 -41.81 -32.93
CA ASN A 23 0.08 -40.37 -32.78
C ASN A 23 1.29 -39.90 -33.59
N ASN A 24 1.26 -40.11 -34.90
CA ASN A 24 2.00 -39.30 -35.84
C ASN A 24 1.34 -37.93 -35.80
N THR A 25 1.77 -37.14 -34.82
CA THR A 25 1.48 -35.72 -34.75
C THR A 25 2.21 -35.12 -35.95
N ASN A 26 1.54 -35.13 -37.10
CA ASN A 26 1.79 -34.14 -38.13
C ASN A 26 1.69 -32.80 -37.41
N ASN A 27 2.86 -32.25 -37.12
CA ASN A 27 3.01 -30.89 -36.68
C ASN A 27 2.65 -30.06 -37.93
N ASP A 28 1.35 -29.89 -38.16
CA ASP A 28 0.78 -28.99 -39.16
C ASP A 28 1.17 -27.57 -38.75
N TYR A 29 2.41 -27.22 -39.05
CA TYR A 29 2.81 -25.83 -39.14
C TYR A 29 1.97 -25.24 -40.27
N VAL A 30 0.91 -24.52 -39.89
CA VAL A 30 0.23 -23.59 -40.78
C VAL A 30 1.29 -22.60 -41.24
N GLY A 31 1.77 -22.78 -42.47
CA GLY A 31 2.72 -21.86 -43.08
C GLY A 31 2.12 -20.46 -43.10
N ILE A 32 2.86 -19.48 -42.60
CA ILE A 32 2.45 -18.09 -42.68
C ILE A 32 2.58 -17.67 -44.14
N ASP A 33 1.45 -17.47 -44.82
CA ASP A 33 1.44 -16.93 -46.17
C ASP A 33 1.80 -15.43 -46.12
N MET A 34 3.03 -15.12 -46.55
CA MET A 34 3.57 -13.77 -46.53
C MET A 34 3.08 -12.88 -47.68
N ASP A 35 2.32 -13.43 -48.64
CA ASP A 35 1.85 -12.68 -49.82
C ASP A 35 0.45 -12.07 -49.64
N VAL A 36 -0.14 -12.19 -48.44
CA VAL A 36 -1.42 -11.56 -48.11
C VAL A 36 -1.23 -10.05 -47.95
N ARG A 37 -1.81 -9.29 -48.87
CA ARG A 37 -1.71 -7.83 -48.88
C ARG A 37 -2.58 -7.22 -47.78
N LEU A 38 -1.94 -6.57 -46.81
CA LEU A 38 -2.62 -5.84 -45.74
C LEU A 38 -3.27 -4.55 -46.26
N SER A 39 -4.40 -4.18 -45.67
CA SER A 39 -5.00 -2.86 -45.86
C SER A 39 -4.22 -1.79 -45.07
N SER A 40 -4.41 -0.54 -45.47
CA SER A 40 -3.81 0.61 -44.78
C SER A 40 -4.23 0.72 -43.30
N LEU A 41 -5.43 0.26 -42.94
CA LEU A 41 -5.92 0.21 -41.56
C LEU A 41 -5.20 -0.88 -40.75
N GLU A 42 -5.00 -2.07 -41.32
CA GLU A 42 -4.29 -3.17 -40.66
C GLU A 42 -2.82 -2.84 -40.44
N GLU A 43 -2.17 -2.23 -41.42
CA GLU A 43 -0.79 -1.75 -41.24
C GLU A 43 -0.69 -0.66 -40.17
N ALA A 44 -1.69 0.22 -40.05
CA ALA A 44 -1.74 1.22 -38.98
C ALA A 44 -1.92 0.57 -37.60
N ASN A 45 -2.75 -0.47 -37.50
CA ASN A 45 -2.92 -1.25 -36.28
C ASN A 45 -1.62 -1.97 -35.88
N LEU A 46 -0.90 -2.57 -36.83
CA LEU A 46 0.38 -3.22 -36.57
C LEU A 46 1.44 -2.20 -36.12
N ARG A 47 1.54 -1.04 -36.78
CA ARG A 47 2.41 0.07 -36.35
C ARG A 47 2.09 0.59 -34.94
N SER A 48 0.86 0.39 -34.46
CA SER A 48 0.48 0.75 -33.09
C SER A 48 1.12 -0.18 -32.04
N LEU A 49 1.45 -1.44 -32.41
CA LEU A 49 2.16 -2.39 -31.54
C LEU A 49 3.59 -1.92 -31.28
N ASP A 50 4.32 -1.51 -32.32
CA ASP A 50 5.68 -0.98 -32.19
C ASP A 50 5.70 0.26 -31.29
N LYS A 51 4.74 1.16 -31.48
CA LYS A 51 4.56 2.35 -30.65
C LYS A 51 4.26 2.01 -29.18
N ALA A 52 3.58 0.89 -28.92
CA ALA A 52 3.30 0.42 -27.56
C ALA A 52 4.56 -0.10 -26.86
N LEU A 53 5.49 -0.74 -27.60
CA LEU A 53 6.79 -1.18 -27.07
C LEU A 53 7.70 0.01 -26.75
N ASP A 54 7.75 1.02 -27.63
CA ASP A 54 8.58 2.23 -27.42
C ASP A 54 8.12 3.06 -26.20
N GLY A 55 6.84 2.98 -25.83
CA GLY A 55 6.28 3.64 -24.65
C GLY A 55 6.74 3.04 -23.31
N GLY A 56 7.22 1.80 -23.30
CA GLY A 56 7.58 1.06 -22.07
C GLY A 56 8.92 1.48 -21.46
N LEU A 57 9.92 1.81 -22.30
CA LEU A 57 11.29 2.05 -21.85
C LEU A 57 11.46 3.38 -21.08
N ARG A 58 10.58 4.36 -21.31
CA ARG A 58 10.67 5.71 -20.70
C ARG A 58 10.25 5.77 -19.22
N LYS A 59 9.69 4.68 -18.65
CA LYS A 59 8.99 4.73 -17.35
C LYS A 59 9.82 4.26 -16.14
N LEU A 60 10.99 3.64 -16.35
CA LEU A 60 11.84 3.14 -15.26
C LEU A 60 12.62 4.24 -14.52
N ALA A 61 12.78 5.43 -15.11
CA ALA A 61 13.44 6.57 -14.50
C ALA A 61 12.48 7.53 -13.76
N ALA A 62 11.16 7.30 -13.82
CA ALA A 62 10.17 8.14 -13.16
C ALA A 62 10.09 7.79 -11.67
N LYS A 63 10.08 8.80 -10.80
CA LYS A 63 9.82 8.60 -9.36
C LYS A 63 8.49 7.85 -9.18
N PRO A 64 8.44 6.78 -8.38
CA PRO A 64 7.19 6.06 -8.13
C PRO A 64 6.19 7.01 -7.46
N LEU A 65 4.94 6.99 -7.96
CA LEU A 65 3.83 7.77 -7.42
C LEU A 65 3.01 6.93 -6.45
N ILE A 66 2.57 7.55 -5.36
CA ILE A 66 1.59 7.00 -4.43
C ILE A 66 0.28 6.80 -5.19
N ARG A 67 -0.24 5.58 -5.16
CA ARG A 67 -1.39 5.17 -5.97
C ARG A 67 -2.21 4.10 -5.26
N LYS A 68 -3.46 3.96 -5.67
CA LYS A 68 -4.34 2.88 -5.30
C LYS A 68 -3.84 1.56 -5.88
N VAL A 69 -4.04 0.50 -5.13
CA VAL A 69 -3.74 -0.87 -5.55
C VAL A 69 -4.61 -1.21 -6.77
N PRO A 70 -4.03 -1.85 -7.81
CA PRO A 70 -4.76 -2.21 -9.02
C PRO A 70 -6.04 -3.00 -8.72
N PRO A 71 -7.13 -2.77 -9.48
CA PRO A 71 -8.41 -3.47 -9.28
C PRO A 71 -8.29 -5.00 -9.28
N ALA A 72 -7.33 -5.55 -10.02
CA ALA A 72 -7.07 -6.98 -10.05
C ALA A 72 -6.74 -7.56 -8.66
N LEU A 73 -5.95 -6.85 -7.86
CA LEU A 73 -5.60 -7.27 -6.49
C LEU A 73 -6.73 -7.01 -5.50
N ARG A 74 -7.53 -5.94 -5.72
CA ARG A 74 -8.68 -5.61 -4.87
C ARG A 74 -9.78 -6.67 -4.86
N ARG A 75 -9.92 -7.43 -5.96
CA ARG A 75 -10.93 -8.50 -6.08
C ARG A 75 -10.64 -9.71 -5.20
N ASN A 76 -9.40 -9.88 -4.75
CA ASN A 76 -9.05 -10.95 -3.82
C ASN A 76 -9.18 -10.43 -2.38
N GLU A 77 -10.10 -11.02 -1.62
CA GLU A 77 -10.33 -10.71 -0.21
C GLU A 77 -9.06 -10.91 0.65
N ASP A 78 -8.22 -11.90 0.32
CA ASP A 78 -6.98 -12.19 1.05
C ASP A 78 -5.97 -11.04 1.00
N PHE A 79 -6.05 -10.19 -0.03
CA PHE A 79 -5.14 -9.06 -0.22
C PHE A 79 -5.64 -7.76 0.41
N LYS A 80 -6.93 -7.64 0.77
CA LYS A 80 -7.48 -6.40 1.33
C LYS A 80 -6.76 -5.90 2.57
N LYS A 81 -6.28 -6.83 3.40
CA LYS A 81 -5.52 -6.51 4.62
C LYS A 81 -4.23 -5.73 4.40
N TYR A 82 -3.73 -5.64 3.16
CA TYR A 82 -2.48 -4.91 2.82
C TYR A 82 -2.72 -3.49 2.32
N PHE A 83 -3.97 -3.08 2.13
CA PHE A 83 -4.30 -1.73 1.66
C PHE A 83 -5.49 -1.09 2.37
N THR A 84 -6.30 -1.82 3.13
CA THR A 84 -7.41 -1.25 3.90
C THR A 84 -7.01 -0.99 5.35
N PRO A 85 -6.99 0.27 5.83
CA PRO A 85 -6.71 0.59 7.22
C PRO A 85 -7.80 0.09 8.17
N LYS A 86 -7.42 -0.19 9.41
CA LYS A 86 -8.30 -0.74 10.45
C LYS A 86 -8.73 0.30 11.48
N VAL A 87 -7.86 1.27 11.76
CA VAL A 87 -8.01 2.26 12.85
C VAL A 87 -7.77 3.67 12.33
N ILE A 88 -6.68 3.89 11.62
CA ILE A 88 -6.24 5.22 11.22
C ILE A 88 -6.05 5.31 9.71
N SER A 89 -6.82 6.21 9.09
CA SER A 89 -6.62 6.59 7.71
C SER A 89 -5.60 7.72 7.60
N ILE A 90 -4.65 7.57 6.71
CA ILE A 90 -3.54 8.46 6.44
C ILE A 90 -3.55 8.79 4.94
N GLY A 91 -3.57 10.08 4.64
CA GLY A 91 -3.67 10.58 3.29
C GLY A 91 -5.06 10.39 2.68
N PRO A 92 -5.19 10.67 1.38
CA PRO A 92 -6.48 11.00 0.76
C PRO A 92 -7.31 9.78 0.35
N PHE A 93 -6.73 8.57 0.27
CA PHE A 93 -7.44 7.43 -0.29
C PHE A 93 -8.47 6.79 0.65
N HIS A 94 -8.28 6.93 1.97
CA HIS A 94 -9.18 6.40 3.01
C HIS A 94 -9.73 7.49 3.95
N TYR A 95 -9.47 8.78 3.68
CA TYR A 95 -9.82 9.86 4.61
C TYR A 95 -11.32 9.92 4.94
N GLY A 96 -12.18 9.69 3.95
CA GLY A 96 -13.64 9.74 4.11
C GLY A 96 -14.30 8.41 4.44
N ASP A 97 -13.55 7.37 4.83
CA ASP A 97 -14.12 6.04 5.11
C ASP A 97 -14.98 6.04 6.38
N PRO A 98 -16.30 5.78 6.30
CA PRO A 98 -17.19 5.79 7.45
C PRO A 98 -16.88 4.69 8.48
N SER A 99 -16.22 3.61 8.07
CA SER A 99 -15.82 2.53 8.99
C SER A 99 -14.73 2.97 9.98
N LEU A 100 -14.00 4.04 9.66
CA LEU A 100 -12.91 4.59 10.45
C LEU A 100 -13.34 5.81 11.26
N TYR A 101 -14.53 5.77 11.86
CA TYR A 101 -15.13 6.93 12.53
C TYR A 101 -14.26 7.51 13.67
N GLN A 102 -13.43 6.69 14.32
CA GLN A 102 -12.51 7.12 15.38
C GLN A 102 -11.19 7.71 14.85
N SER A 103 -10.84 7.44 13.58
CA SER A 103 -9.57 7.88 12.95
C SER A 103 -9.35 9.38 13.13
N LYS A 104 -10.39 10.18 12.89
CA LYS A 104 -10.32 11.64 13.00
C LYS A 104 -9.98 12.10 14.42
N GLU A 105 -10.61 11.52 15.43
CA GLU A 105 -10.40 11.90 16.83
C GLU A 105 -8.99 11.50 17.31
N ILE A 106 -8.57 10.27 17.01
CA ILE A 106 -7.25 9.75 17.36
C ILE A 106 -6.15 10.63 16.72
N LYS A 107 -6.28 10.94 15.44
CA LYS A 107 -5.33 11.81 14.72
C LYS A 107 -5.26 13.20 15.30
N LEU A 108 -6.39 13.81 15.64
CA LEU A 108 -6.40 15.15 16.22
C LEU A 108 -5.72 15.18 17.59
N LYS A 109 -5.93 14.16 18.43
CA LYS A 109 -5.23 14.02 19.70
C LYS A 109 -3.72 13.88 19.49
N LEU A 110 -3.28 12.91 18.68
CA LEU A 110 -1.86 12.71 18.37
C LEU A 110 -1.21 13.98 17.79
N ALA A 111 -1.90 14.67 16.86
CA ALA A 111 -1.40 15.90 16.27
C ALA A 111 -1.30 17.04 17.29
N ALA A 112 -2.22 17.13 18.25
CA ALA A 112 -2.16 18.13 19.32
C ALA A 112 -0.94 17.89 20.23
N HIS A 113 -0.65 16.64 20.61
CA HIS A 113 0.54 16.30 21.39
C HIS A 113 1.82 16.59 20.61
N PHE A 114 1.88 16.24 19.32
CA PHE A 114 3.03 16.62 18.47
C PHE A 114 3.28 18.12 18.52
N VAL A 115 2.23 18.93 18.33
CA VAL A 115 2.33 20.40 18.34
C VAL A 115 2.76 20.93 19.71
N LYS A 116 2.29 20.33 20.82
CA LYS A 116 2.74 20.66 22.18
C LYS A 116 4.24 20.39 22.33
N ASN A 117 4.70 19.23 21.84
CA ASN A 117 6.04 18.71 22.09
C ASN A 117 7.10 19.24 21.11
N ILE A 118 6.74 19.61 19.87
CA ILE A 118 7.70 20.14 18.88
C ILE A 118 8.21 21.55 19.25
N GLY A 119 7.48 22.28 20.11
CA GLY A 119 7.84 23.62 20.59
C GLY A 119 7.74 24.72 19.52
N VAL A 120 7.05 24.47 18.41
CA VAL A 120 6.90 25.37 17.27
C VAL A 120 5.43 25.75 17.12
N ASP A 121 5.18 27.01 16.77
CA ASP A 121 3.84 27.52 16.50
C ASP A 121 3.12 26.71 15.40
N LYS A 122 1.91 26.22 15.73
CA LYS A 122 1.08 25.41 14.82
C LYS A 122 0.73 26.13 13.54
N ASP A 123 0.49 27.44 13.60
CA ASP A 123 0.13 28.25 12.43
C ASP A 123 1.31 28.38 11.46
N SER A 124 2.54 28.37 11.98
CA SER A 124 3.76 28.37 11.19
C SER A 124 3.99 27.02 10.49
N LEU A 125 3.81 25.91 11.21
CA LEU A 125 3.88 24.56 10.64
C LEU A 125 2.85 24.38 9.51
N TYR A 126 1.60 24.74 9.77
CA TYR A 126 0.52 24.63 8.79
C TYR A 126 0.74 25.56 7.57
N ARG A 127 1.25 26.78 7.78
CA ARG A 127 1.62 27.68 6.67
C ARG A 127 2.72 27.09 5.79
N ASN A 128 3.70 26.40 6.36
CA ASN A 128 4.72 25.71 5.58
C ASN A 128 4.13 24.56 4.77
N MET A 129 3.22 23.77 5.37
CA MET A 129 2.48 22.71 4.65
C MET A 129 1.72 23.27 3.44
N LYS A 130 0.98 24.38 3.63
CA LYS A 130 0.24 25.02 2.55
C LYS A 130 1.12 25.54 1.42
N LYS A 131 2.33 26.03 1.72
CA LYS A 131 3.26 26.52 0.69
C LYS A 131 3.74 25.41 -0.23
N GLU A 132 3.91 24.21 0.31
CA GLU A 132 4.48 23.06 -0.42
C GLU A 132 3.42 22.13 -1.03
N ILE A 133 2.13 22.42 -0.82
CA ILE A 133 1.04 21.49 -1.16
C ILE A 133 1.00 21.11 -2.63
N ASP A 134 1.30 22.04 -3.55
CA ASP A 134 1.34 21.76 -4.98
C ASP A 134 2.45 20.75 -5.35
N GLY A 135 3.55 20.75 -4.61
CA GLY A 135 4.63 19.77 -4.75
C GLY A 135 4.23 18.42 -4.18
N LEU A 136 3.65 18.42 -2.98
CA LEU A 136 3.19 17.20 -2.29
C LEU A 136 2.07 16.49 -3.07
N ARG A 137 1.17 17.26 -3.71
CA ARG A 137 0.11 16.74 -4.58
C ARG A 137 0.68 15.90 -5.74
N LYS A 138 1.84 16.29 -6.28
CA LYS A 138 2.51 15.60 -7.41
C LYS A 138 3.15 14.26 -7.02
N CYS A 139 3.21 13.94 -5.72
CA CYS A 139 3.66 12.62 -5.26
C CYS A 139 2.61 11.53 -5.46
N TYR A 140 1.35 11.90 -5.73
CA TYR A 140 0.26 10.97 -5.99
C TYR A 140 0.00 10.80 -7.48
N ASP A 141 -0.60 9.67 -7.86
CA ASP A 141 -1.17 9.50 -9.20
C ASP A 141 -2.26 10.57 -9.43
N PRO A 142 -2.11 11.44 -10.46
CA PRO A 142 -3.03 12.55 -10.66
C PRO A 142 -4.47 12.12 -10.87
N GLN A 143 -4.71 11.03 -11.59
CA GLN A 143 -6.06 10.57 -11.92
C GLN A 143 -6.77 10.00 -10.70
N GLU A 144 -6.02 9.33 -9.82
CA GLU A 144 -6.58 8.75 -8.60
C GLU A 144 -6.82 9.79 -7.52
N LEU A 145 -5.91 10.77 -7.39
CA LEU A 145 -6.09 11.86 -6.46
C LEU A 145 -7.26 12.75 -6.88
N GLU A 146 -7.43 13.04 -8.18
CA GLU A 146 -8.56 13.84 -8.68
C GLU A 146 -9.92 13.20 -8.33
N LYS A 147 -10.03 11.86 -8.40
CA LYS A 147 -11.24 11.11 -8.01
C LYS A 147 -11.62 11.27 -6.54
N THR A 148 -10.68 11.67 -5.67
CA THR A 148 -11.00 11.94 -4.26
C THR A 148 -11.77 13.24 -4.05
N GLY A 149 -11.71 14.16 -5.02
CA GLY A 149 -12.38 15.46 -4.95
C GLY A 149 -11.73 16.48 -4.03
N TYR A 150 -10.64 16.14 -3.34
CA TYR A 150 -10.00 17.06 -2.39
C TYR A 150 -9.23 18.19 -3.08
N ASP A 151 -9.53 19.41 -2.63
CA ASP A 151 -8.78 20.60 -3.04
C ASP A 151 -7.45 20.73 -2.27
N ASN A 152 -6.62 21.70 -2.64
CA ASN A 152 -5.33 21.91 -1.98
C ASN A 152 -5.46 22.36 -0.51
N ARG A 153 -6.56 23.01 -0.11
CA ARG A 153 -6.78 23.40 1.28
C ARG A 153 -7.08 22.17 2.13
N GLU A 154 -7.95 21.30 1.64
CA GLU A 154 -8.31 20.04 2.29
C GLU A 154 -7.09 19.11 2.38
N LEU A 155 -6.33 18.96 1.29
CA LEU A 155 -5.11 18.16 1.29
C LEU A 155 -4.04 18.72 2.24
N ALA A 156 -3.85 20.04 2.30
CA ALA A 156 -2.88 20.64 3.23
C ALA A 156 -3.25 20.39 4.69
N TRP A 157 -4.53 20.51 5.04
CA TRP A 157 -5.00 20.20 6.40
C TRP A 157 -4.84 18.73 6.73
N MET A 158 -5.20 17.85 5.79
CA MET A 158 -5.05 16.42 5.91
C MET A 158 -3.59 16.02 6.14
N PHE A 159 -2.67 16.50 5.30
CA PHE A 159 -1.24 16.16 5.40
C PHE A 159 -0.61 16.71 6.68
N PHE A 160 -1.05 17.89 7.13
CA PHE A 160 -0.63 18.45 8.40
C PHE A 160 -1.05 17.54 9.57
N VAL A 161 -2.35 17.24 9.69
CA VAL A 161 -2.87 16.42 10.80
C VAL A 161 -2.30 15.01 10.76
N ASP A 162 -2.29 14.38 9.59
CA ASP A 162 -1.83 13.00 9.44
C ASP A 162 -0.32 12.89 9.67
N GLY A 163 0.48 13.85 9.19
CA GLY A 163 1.92 13.89 9.43
C GLY A 163 2.27 14.09 10.90
N CYS A 164 1.59 15.02 11.58
CA CYS A 164 1.75 15.21 13.03
C CYS A 164 1.36 13.95 13.81
N ALA A 165 0.29 13.27 13.39
CA ALA A 165 -0.16 12.05 14.03
C ALA A 165 0.85 10.90 13.88
N ILE A 166 1.44 10.74 12.69
CA ILE A 166 2.51 9.76 12.45
C ILE A 166 3.71 10.05 13.34
N LEU A 167 4.19 11.29 13.35
CA LEU A 167 5.36 11.69 14.14
C LEU A 167 5.16 11.41 15.62
N GLN A 168 4.01 11.78 16.18
CA GLN A 168 3.72 11.52 17.59
C GLN A 168 3.59 10.02 17.87
N ALA A 169 2.85 9.28 17.05
CA ALA A 169 2.65 7.85 17.27
C ALA A 169 3.98 7.11 17.23
N VAL A 170 4.83 7.37 16.24
CA VAL A 170 6.14 6.74 16.13
C VAL A 170 7.05 7.16 17.29
N TYR A 171 7.03 8.44 17.67
CA TYR A 171 7.78 8.92 18.83
C TYR A 171 7.38 8.16 20.10
N MET A 172 6.08 7.99 20.39
CA MET A 172 5.61 7.22 21.55
C MET A 172 6.02 5.74 21.56
N ARG A 173 6.30 5.15 20.39
CA ARG A 173 6.82 3.76 20.30
C ARG A 173 8.26 3.66 20.75
N TYR A 174 8.99 4.75 20.56
CA TYR A 174 10.45 4.81 20.56
C TYR A 174 10.99 5.90 21.47
N ASP A 175 10.19 6.40 22.39
CA ASP A 175 10.70 7.25 23.45
C ASP A 175 11.18 6.30 24.54
N ASP A 176 12.50 6.12 24.60
CA ASP A 176 13.19 5.38 25.67
C ASP A 176 13.87 6.37 26.62
N ASP A 177 13.29 7.55 26.85
CA ASP A 177 13.79 8.46 27.87
C ASP A 177 13.43 7.86 29.26
N ASP A 178 14.25 6.88 29.67
CA ASP A 178 14.43 6.29 31.01
C ASP A 178 15.06 7.31 32.01
N ASP A 179 14.76 8.61 31.88
CA ASP A 179 15.49 9.70 32.57
C ASP A 179 14.58 10.77 33.22
N ASP A 180 13.38 10.41 33.69
CA ASP A 180 12.62 11.28 34.61
C ASP A 180 12.29 10.52 35.91
N ASP A 181 13.30 10.40 36.77
CA ASP A 181 13.19 10.26 38.24
C ASP A 181 12.63 11.58 38.87
N ASP A 182 11.57 12.14 38.30
CA ASP A 182 10.84 13.26 38.92
C ASP A 182 9.41 12.81 39.23
N ASP A 183 9.24 12.38 40.48
CA ASP A 183 7.98 12.19 41.21
C ASP A 183 7.19 13.51 41.29
N ASP A 184 6.70 14.03 40.17
CA ASP A 184 5.64 15.04 40.16
C ASP A 184 4.35 14.39 39.62
N ASP A 185 3.59 13.87 40.59
CA ASP A 185 2.21 13.37 40.52
C ASP A 185 1.19 14.46 40.08
N ASP A 186 1.38 15.11 38.93
CA ASP A 186 0.40 16.13 38.47
C ASP A 186 0.30 16.35 36.95
N ASP A 187 0.55 15.33 36.11
CA ASP A 187 0.23 15.42 34.68
C ASP A 187 -0.38 14.12 34.11
N ASP A 188 -1.72 14.11 34.02
CA ASP A 188 -2.55 13.27 33.13
C ASP A 188 -2.25 13.51 31.62
N ASP A 189 -1.13 14.16 31.31
CA ASP A 189 -0.81 14.79 30.03
C ASP A 189 0.12 13.93 29.13
N GLY A 190 0.71 12.86 29.65
CA GLY A 190 1.67 12.01 28.92
C GLY A 190 1.08 10.71 28.36
N LYS A 191 0.10 10.12 29.06
CA LYS A 191 -0.62 8.93 28.61
C LYS A 191 -1.82 9.37 27.78
N LEU A 192 -1.58 9.61 26.49
CA LEU A 192 -2.65 9.51 25.50
C LEU A 192 -3.46 8.25 25.87
N PHE A 193 -4.75 8.41 26.25
CA PHE A 193 -5.68 7.31 26.55
C PHE A 193 -6.00 6.45 25.30
N ILE A 194 -5.04 6.31 24.38
CA ILE A 194 -5.04 5.35 23.30
C ILE A 194 -4.55 4.04 23.93
N LYS A 195 -5.47 3.07 24.04
CA LYS A 195 -5.13 1.72 24.54
C LYS A 195 -3.95 1.14 23.75
N ASN A 196 -3.01 0.47 24.43
CA ASN A 196 -1.84 -0.15 23.78
C ASN A 196 -2.21 -1.06 22.58
N ASP A 197 -3.30 -1.82 22.70
CA ASP A 197 -3.82 -2.65 21.61
C ASP A 197 -4.21 -1.81 20.38
N LEU A 198 -4.83 -0.66 20.60
CA LEU A 198 -5.22 0.28 19.54
C LEU A 198 -3.99 0.87 18.85
N LEU A 199 -2.94 1.16 19.62
CA LEU A 199 -1.68 1.69 19.11
C LEU A 199 -0.93 0.67 18.22
N THR A 200 -1.03 -0.62 18.54
CA THR A 200 -0.51 -1.71 17.69
C THR A 200 -1.16 -1.71 16.31
N PHE A 201 -2.48 -1.50 16.25
CA PHE A 201 -3.19 -1.38 14.97
C PHE A 201 -2.86 -0.08 14.23
N VAL A 202 -2.66 1.03 14.95
CA VAL A 202 -2.15 2.29 14.37
C VAL A 202 -0.82 2.05 13.66
N TYR A 203 0.15 1.40 14.30
CA TYR A 203 1.43 1.07 13.67
C TYR A 203 1.27 0.16 12.46
N SER A 204 0.39 -0.83 12.54
CA SER A 204 0.11 -1.73 11.41
C SER A 204 -0.45 -0.98 10.20
N ASP A 205 -1.32 0.01 10.44
CA ASP A 205 -1.93 0.82 9.38
C ASP A 205 -0.91 1.74 8.67
N LEU A 206 0.20 2.11 9.31
CA LEU A 206 1.26 2.93 8.70
C LEU A 206 2.00 2.22 7.55
N PHE A 207 1.91 0.89 7.47
CA PHE A 207 2.58 0.10 6.42
C PHE A 207 1.70 -0.18 5.20
N LEU A 208 0.44 0.22 5.22
CA LEU A 208 -0.51 -0.14 4.17
C LEU A 208 -0.26 0.65 2.88
N LEU A 209 -0.44 -0.02 1.74
CA LEU A 209 -0.09 0.54 0.42
C LEU A 209 -0.90 1.80 0.06
N GLU A 210 -2.16 1.89 0.50
CA GLU A 210 -3.05 3.01 0.22
C GLU A 210 -3.14 4.03 1.38
N ASN A 211 -2.35 3.84 2.44
CA ASN A 211 -2.42 4.62 3.67
C ASN A 211 -1.14 5.44 3.89
N GLN A 212 -0.69 6.13 2.83
CA GLN A 212 0.64 6.74 2.75
C GLN A 212 0.61 8.26 2.59
N LEU A 213 1.63 8.92 3.14
CA LEU A 213 1.96 10.32 2.87
C LEU A 213 3.32 10.42 2.17
N PRO A 214 3.56 11.49 1.39
CA PRO A 214 4.90 11.81 0.93
C PRO A 214 5.82 12.04 2.13
N PHE A 215 6.97 11.39 2.18
CA PHE A 215 7.94 11.54 3.29
C PHE A 215 8.31 13.02 3.56
N ARG A 216 8.31 13.85 2.51
CA ARG A 216 8.51 15.30 2.58
C ARG A 216 7.58 15.99 3.59
N VAL A 217 6.38 15.46 3.83
CA VAL A 217 5.46 15.96 4.87
C VAL A 217 6.13 15.93 6.24
N LEU A 218 6.76 14.80 6.59
CA LEU A 218 7.42 14.62 7.87
C LEU A 218 8.61 15.57 8.00
N GLU A 219 9.43 15.67 6.94
CA GLU A 219 10.56 16.60 6.89
C GLU A 219 10.12 18.05 7.11
N LEU A 220 9.01 18.49 6.51
CA LEU A 220 8.51 19.86 6.67
C LEU A 220 8.06 20.16 8.10
N LEU A 221 7.49 19.16 8.78
CA LEU A 221 7.01 19.28 10.15
C LEU A 221 8.16 19.29 11.17
N THR A 222 9.29 18.61 10.87
CA THR A 222 10.46 18.49 11.76
C THR A 222 11.63 19.40 11.38
N SER A 223 11.61 20.02 10.20
CA SER A 223 12.63 21.00 9.76
C SER A 223 12.90 22.12 10.78
N PRO A 224 11.91 22.63 11.53
CA PRO A 224 12.19 23.53 12.64
C PRO A 224 12.99 22.82 13.75
N ARG A 225 14.26 23.18 13.89
CA ARG A 225 15.28 22.49 14.71
C ARG A 225 15.12 22.60 16.24
N LYS A 226 13.93 22.86 16.78
CA LYS A 226 13.75 22.85 18.24
C LYS A 226 13.83 21.41 18.75
N ASN A 227 12.76 20.64 18.50
CA ASN A 227 12.68 19.23 18.90
C ASN A 227 12.51 18.28 17.71
N GLY A 228 12.57 18.80 16.47
CA GLY A 228 12.33 18.00 15.27
C GLY A 228 13.33 16.87 15.04
N GLU A 229 14.56 17.01 15.53
CA GLU A 229 15.59 15.97 15.45
C GLU A 229 15.18 14.71 16.25
N LYS A 230 14.61 14.87 17.45
CA LYS A 230 14.09 13.73 18.25
C LYS A 230 13.03 12.93 17.48
N PHE A 231 12.04 13.62 16.91
CA PHE A 231 10.98 12.98 16.12
C PHE A 231 11.53 12.28 14.87
N MET A 232 12.48 12.89 14.16
CA MET A 232 13.08 12.25 12.98
C MET A 232 13.95 11.05 13.35
N SER A 233 14.65 11.08 14.49
CA SER A 233 15.39 9.91 14.99
C SER A 233 14.45 8.74 15.29
N ALA A 234 13.28 8.99 15.88
CA ALA A 234 12.26 7.96 16.09
C ALA A 234 11.73 7.38 14.76
N ILE A 235 11.53 8.23 13.74
CA ILE A 235 11.16 7.78 12.38
C ILE A 235 12.25 6.90 11.76
N GLN A 236 13.53 7.28 11.90
CA GLN A 236 14.64 6.48 11.38
C GLN A 236 14.69 5.10 12.07
N ARG A 237 14.56 5.06 13.40
CA ARG A 237 14.52 3.80 14.16
C ARG A 237 13.34 2.92 13.75
N PHE A 238 12.17 3.51 13.57
CA PHE A 238 10.99 2.80 13.06
C PHE A 238 11.27 2.14 11.71
N ILE A 239 11.87 2.87 10.76
CA ILE A 239 12.21 2.33 9.44
C ILE A 239 13.22 1.19 9.56
N ASP A 240 14.28 1.37 10.35
CA ASP A 240 15.36 0.39 10.47
C ASP A 240 14.87 -0.93 11.10
N GLU A 241 14.06 -0.87 12.14
CA GLU A 241 13.56 -2.07 12.82
C GLU A 241 12.46 -2.79 12.03
N THR A 242 11.62 -2.06 11.31
CA THR A 242 10.44 -2.64 10.66
C THR A 242 10.66 -3.02 9.20
N VAL A 243 11.55 -2.32 8.49
CA VAL A 243 11.81 -2.53 7.06
C VAL A 243 13.10 -3.31 6.82
N ILE A 244 14.14 -3.11 7.64
CA ILE A 244 15.47 -3.69 7.40
C ILE A 244 15.67 -5.00 8.19
N ASN A 245 15.12 -5.12 9.40
CA ASN A 245 15.29 -6.31 10.27
C ASN A 245 13.97 -6.90 10.80
N PRO A 246 13.08 -7.45 9.95
CA PRO A 246 11.81 -8.01 10.39
C PRO A 246 11.91 -9.25 11.29
N GLY A 247 13.12 -9.79 11.52
CA GLY A 247 13.36 -11.03 12.29
C GLY A 247 13.90 -10.86 13.71
N LEU A 248 14.06 -9.63 14.20
CA LEU A 248 14.61 -9.33 15.54
C LEU A 248 13.66 -8.43 16.35
N GLY A 249 12.36 -8.73 16.36
CA GLY A 249 11.43 -8.19 17.36
C GLY A 249 11.35 -9.16 18.55
N ARG A 250 11.73 -8.68 19.74
CA ARG A 250 11.61 -9.40 21.02
C ARG A 250 10.18 -9.79 21.36
#